data_AF-A0A8E6EU99-F1
#
_entry.id   AF-A0A8E6EU99-F1
#
_cell.length_a   1.000
_cell.length_b   1.000
_cell.length_c   1.000
_cell.angle_alpha   90.00
_cell.angle_beta   90.00
_cell.angle_gamma   90.00
#
_symmetry.space_group_name_H-M   'P 1'
#
loop_
_entity.id
_entity.type
_entity.pdbx_description
1 polymer ?
#
loop_
_entity_poly.entity_id
_entity_poly.type
_entity_poly.pdbx_seq_one_letter_code
_entity_poly.pdbx_strand_id
1 'polypeptide(L)'
;MICRHCKKAKVSRPRGLCWCCFYTPGVKELYPSTSKYARRGEGNFSGKGVHPVAPTSATPGSAEKIAILAERVRNRQELWHPSDARIPGEPNVAAELKLAG
;
A
#
# COMPACT_ATOMS: atom_id res chain seq x y z
N MET A 1 -22.51 22.90 9.24
CA MET A 1 -21.04 23.00 9.21
C MET A 1 -20.59 23.70 7.92
N ILE A 2 -19.57 24.56 7.99
CA ILE A 2 -19.01 25.32 6.85
C ILE A 2 -17.80 24.57 6.27
N CYS A 3 -17.61 24.63 4.96
CA CYS A 3 -16.50 24.02 4.23
C CYS A 3 -15.15 24.36 4.88
N ARG A 4 -14.33 23.34 5.17
CA ARG A 4 -13.02 23.48 5.78
C ARG A 4 -12.00 24.19 4.90
N HIS A 5 -12.16 24.15 3.58
CA HIS A 5 -11.27 24.79 2.62
C HIS A 5 -11.64 26.25 2.36
N CYS A 6 -12.78 26.50 1.72
CA CYS A 6 -13.15 27.85 1.32
C CYS A 6 -13.74 28.72 2.43
N LYS A 7 -14.20 28.11 3.55
CA LYS A 7 -14.90 28.79 4.65
C LYS A 7 -16.16 29.59 4.26
N LYS A 8 -16.67 29.41 3.03
CA LYS A 8 -17.80 30.18 2.48
C LYS A 8 -19.08 29.36 2.34
N ALA A 9 -18.98 28.15 1.79
CA ALA A 9 -20.12 27.30 1.47
C ALA A 9 -20.41 26.26 2.55
N LYS A 10 -21.66 25.76 2.62
CA LYS A 10 -22.02 24.62 3.49
C LYS A 10 -21.25 23.35 3.08
N VAL A 11 -20.89 22.54 4.07
CA VAL A 11 -20.34 21.19 3.84
C VAL A 11 -21.40 20.31 3.18
N SER A 12 -21.02 19.61 2.11
CA SER A 12 -21.88 18.64 1.43
C SER A 12 -21.17 17.32 1.10
N ARG A 13 -19.87 17.21 1.39
CA ARG A 13 -19.04 16.05 1.04
C ARG A 13 -18.20 15.57 2.22
N PRO A 14 -17.77 14.28 2.21
CA PRO A 14 -16.78 13.76 3.15
C PRO A 14 -15.52 14.64 3.19
N ARG A 15 -14.78 14.60 4.31
CA ARG A 15 -13.63 15.48 4.63
C ARG A 15 -14.01 16.89 5.06
N GLY A 16 -15.30 17.21 5.15
CA GLY A 16 -15.78 18.53 5.59
C GLY A 16 -15.68 19.59 4.50
N LEU A 17 -15.91 19.22 3.24
CA LEU A 17 -15.79 20.11 2.08
C LEU A 17 -17.16 20.40 1.44
N CYS A 18 -17.27 21.54 0.76
CA CYS A 18 -18.36 21.79 -0.18
C CYS A 18 -18.11 21.07 -1.50
N TRP A 19 -19.12 21.05 -2.37
CA TRP A 19 -19.07 20.37 -3.66
C TRP A 19 -17.92 20.89 -4.54
N CYS A 20 -17.81 22.21 -4.72
CA CYS A 20 -16.76 22.80 -5.54
C CYS A 20 -15.36 22.41 -5.05
N CYS A 21 -15.07 22.64 -3.76
CA CYS A 21 -13.77 22.32 -3.18
C CYS A 21 -13.45 20.82 -3.19
N PHE A 22 -14.46 19.94 -3.15
CA PHE A 22 -14.21 18.50 -3.21
C PHE A 22 -13.72 18.04 -4.59
N TYR A 23 -14.21 18.68 -5.66
CA TYR A 23 -13.85 18.34 -7.04
C TYR A 23 -12.72 19.19 -7.62
N THR A 24 -12.34 20.29 -6.96
CA THR A 24 -11.13 21.04 -7.31
C THR A 24 -9.89 20.12 -7.21
N PRO A 25 -9.13 19.93 -8.31
CA PRO A 25 -7.92 19.12 -8.28
C PRO A 25 -6.94 19.57 -7.18
N GLY A 26 -6.39 18.61 -6.42
CA GLY A 26 -5.43 18.87 -5.35
C GLY A 26 -6.04 19.30 -4.02
N VAL A 27 -7.29 19.80 -3.99
CA VAL A 27 -7.90 20.29 -2.74
C VAL A 27 -8.32 19.15 -1.83
N LYS A 28 -8.96 18.08 -2.35
CA LYS A 28 -9.42 16.96 -1.51
C LYS A 28 -8.27 16.19 -0.86
N GLU A 29 -7.09 16.21 -1.47
CA GLU A 29 -5.87 15.56 -1.01
C GLU A 29 -5.29 16.24 0.24
N LEU A 30 -5.52 17.55 0.41
CA LEU A 30 -5.11 18.30 1.62
C LEU A 30 -5.90 17.91 2.88
N TYR A 31 -7.00 17.17 2.73
CA TYR A 31 -7.87 16.80 3.84
C TYR A 31 -7.95 15.28 3.98
N PRO A 32 -7.50 14.71 5.12
CA PRO A 32 -7.56 13.28 5.33
C PRO A 32 -9.01 12.79 5.29
N SER A 33 -9.21 11.59 4.75
CA SER A 33 -10.51 10.93 4.77
C SER A 33 -10.91 10.61 6.21
N THR A 34 -12.08 11.07 6.64
CA THR A 34 -12.59 10.86 8.01
C THR A 34 -13.45 9.60 8.15
N SER A 35 -13.67 8.84 7.08
CA SER A 35 -14.48 7.62 7.10
C SER A 35 -13.73 6.47 7.76
N LYS A 36 -14.42 5.67 8.58
CA LYS A 36 -13.86 4.40 9.09
C LYS A 36 -13.52 3.40 7.97
N TYR A 37 -14.21 3.51 6.83
CA TYR A 37 -13.99 2.70 5.62
C TYR A 37 -12.96 3.31 4.65
N ALA A 38 -12.28 4.38 5.06
CA ALA A 38 -11.21 4.95 4.23
C ALA A 38 -10.07 3.93 4.07
N ARG A 39 -9.62 3.71 2.83
CA ARG A 39 -8.38 2.98 2.56
C ARG A 39 -7.22 3.75 3.21
N ARG A 40 -6.43 3.04 4.02
CA ARG A 40 -5.25 3.54 4.74
C ARG A 40 -4.05 2.68 4.37
N GLY A 41 -2.85 3.23 4.53
CA GLY A 41 -1.60 2.55 4.19
C GLY A 41 -1.26 2.67 2.71
N GLU A 42 -0.31 1.83 2.28
CA GLU A 42 0.14 1.79 0.91
C GLU A 42 -0.98 1.33 -0.03
N GLY A 43 -1.07 1.95 -1.21
CA GLY A 43 -2.12 1.66 -2.17
C GLY A 43 -2.07 0.21 -2.68
N ASN A 44 -3.21 -0.30 -3.15
CA ASN A 44 -3.27 -1.59 -3.84
C ASN A 44 -2.83 -1.40 -5.30
N PHE A 45 -1.60 -1.79 -5.63
CA PHE A 45 -1.10 -1.81 -7.00
C PHE A 45 -1.50 -3.13 -7.68
N SER A 46 -2.37 -3.07 -8.68
CA SER A 46 -2.92 -4.23 -9.40
C SER A 46 -2.21 -4.52 -10.72
N GLY A 47 -0.89 -4.34 -10.78
CA GLY A 47 -0.07 -4.61 -11.97
C GLY A 47 1.05 -5.61 -11.68
N LYS A 48 1.82 -5.97 -12.72
CA LYS A 48 3.04 -6.78 -12.55
C LYS A 48 4.12 -5.90 -11.91
N GLY A 49 4.47 -6.19 -10.66
CA GLY A 49 5.52 -5.48 -9.95
C GLY A 49 6.91 -5.77 -10.52
N VAL A 50 7.86 -4.86 -10.28
CA VAL A 50 9.27 -5.13 -10.60
C VAL A 50 9.78 -6.21 -9.66
N HIS A 51 10.49 -7.22 -10.17
CA HIS A 51 11.08 -8.24 -9.32
C HIS A 51 12.14 -7.61 -8.39
N PRO A 52 12.10 -7.80 -7.06
CA PRO A 52 13.12 -7.27 -6.16
C PRO A 52 14.51 -7.84 -6.51
N VAL A 53 15.52 -6.98 -6.59
CA VAL A 53 16.89 -7.36 -7.01
C VAL A 53 17.57 -8.28 -6.01
N ALA A 54 17.31 -8.10 -4.72
CA ALA A 54 17.96 -8.86 -3.65
C ALA A 54 16.94 -9.60 -2.77
N PRO A 55 17.27 -10.84 -2.33
CA PRO A 55 16.54 -11.51 -1.26
C PRO A 55 16.73 -10.77 0.07
N THR A 56 15.89 -11.09 1.04
CA THR A 56 16.11 -10.74 2.44
C THR A 56 16.33 -11.98 3.31
N SER A 57 17.23 -11.86 4.28
CA SER A 57 17.45 -12.84 5.36
C SER A 57 16.42 -12.72 6.49
N ALA A 58 15.58 -11.68 6.50
CA ALA A 58 14.58 -11.49 7.53
C ALA A 58 13.52 -12.60 7.47
N THR A 59 13.29 -13.25 8.62
CA THR A 59 12.39 -14.40 8.72
C THR A 59 10.93 -14.00 8.55
N PRO A 60 10.07 -14.89 8.02
CA PRO A 60 8.63 -14.64 7.95
C PRO A 60 8.05 -14.25 9.31
N GLY A 61 7.22 -13.21 9.35
CA GLY A 61 6.59 -12.69 10.57
C GLY A 61 7.45 -11.73 11.41
N SER A 62 8.76 -11.61 11.14
CA SER A 62 9.60 -10.62 11.81
C SER A 62 9.23 -9.17 11.46
N ALA A 63 9.46 -8.25 12.39
CA ALA A 63 9.26 -6.81 12.15
C ALA A 63 10.13 -6.29 10.99
N GLU A 64 11.36 -6.81 10.88
CA GLU A 64 12.28 -6.50 9.78
C GLU A 64 11.72 -6.93 8.43
N LYS A 65 11.15 -8.15 8.35
CA LYS A 65 10.49 -8.62 7.13
C LYS A 65 9.32 -7.72 6.75
N ILE A 66 8.49 -7.31 7.72
CA ILE A 66 7.36 -6.41 7.48
C ILE A 66 7.84 -5.06 6.92
N ALA A 67 8.92 -4.49 7.47
CA ALA A 67 9.50 -3.24 6.98
C ALA A 67 9.97 -3.34 5.52
N ILE A 68 10.65 -4.43 5.16
CA ILE A 68 11.11 -4.71 3.79
C ILE A 68 9.94 -4.87 2.83
N LEU A 69 8.90 -5.60 3.23
CA LEU A 69 7.70 -5.75 2.40
C LEU A 69 7.01 -4.41 2.17
N ALA A 70 6.91 -3.55 3.20
CA ALA A 70 6.35 -2.21 3.06
C ALA A 70 7.17 -1.33 2.10
N GLU A 71 8.50 -1.44 2.12
CA GLU A 71 9.37 -0.78 1.14
C GLU A 71 9.14 -1.30 -0.29
N ARG A 72 9.05 -2.63 -0.47
CA ARG A 72 8.75 -3.23 -1.78
C ARG A 72 7.40 -2.73 -2.32
N VAL A 73 6.37 -2.60 -1.48
CA VAL A 73 5.08 -2.02 -1.89
C VAL A 73 5.24 -0.56 -2.35
N ARG A 74 5.94 0.28 -1.58
CA ARG A 74 6.21 1.69 -1.96
C ARG A 74 6.90 1.80 -3.33
N ASN A 75 7.80 0.86 -3.61
CA ASN A 75 8.55 0.79 -4.87
C ASN A 75 7.80 0.04 -6.00
N ARG A 76 6.56 -0.41 -5.77
CA ARG A 76 5.77 -1.23 -6.72
C ARG A 76 6.53 -2.48 -7.18
N GLN A 77 7.29 -3.07 -6.27
CA GLN A 77 7.97 -4.34 -6.49
C GLN A 77 7.05 -5.51 -6.14
N GLU A 78 7.39 -6.69 -6.64
CA GLU A 78 6.81 -7.92 -6.12
C GLU A 78 7.15 -8.04 -4.62
N LEU A 79 6.20 -8.51 -3.82
CA LEU A 79 6.39 -8.63 -2.37
C LEU A 79 7.49 -9.63 -2.01
N TRP A 80 7.60 -10.72 -2.77
CA TRP A 80 8.43 -11.87 -2.41
C TRP A 80 9.55 -12.08 -3.42
N HIS A 81 10.74 -12.42 -2.92
CA HIS A 81 11.82 -12.97 -3.73
C HIS A 81 11.91 -14.48 -3.48
N PRO A 82 12.14 -15.35 -4.50
CA PRO A 82 12.20 -16.80 -4.34
C PRO A 82 13.20 -17.29 -3.28
N SER A 83 14.30 -16.56 -3.15
CA SER A 83 15.39 -16.82 -2.19
C SER A 83 15.27 -16.01 -0.89
N ASP A 84 14.12 -15.40 -0.61
CA ASP A 84 13.87 -14.83 0.72
C ASP A 84 13.93 -15.93 1.79
N ALA A 85 14.36 -15.57 3.00
CA ALA A 85 14.39 -16.47 4.14
C ALA A 85 13.01 -17.08 4.45
N ARG A 86 13.02 -18.34 4.90
CA ARG A 86 11.84 -19.17 5.16
C ARG A 86 11.83 -19.67 6.58
N ILE A 87 10.69 -20.23 6.99
CA ILE A 87 10.61 -20.96 8.25
C ILE A 87 11.36 -22.29 8.06
N PRO A 88 12.27 -22.66 8.98
CA PRO A 88 12.95 -23.96 8.92
C PRO A 88 11.96 -25.11 8.83
N GLY A 89 12.16 -26.02 7.88
CA GLY A 89 11.31 -27.20 7.68
C GLY A 89 10.12 -27.00 6.74
N GLU A 90 9.88 -25.80 6.20
CA GLU A 90 8.85 -25.60 5.18
C GLU A 90 9.34 -25.98 3.77
N PRO A 91 8.54 -26.73 2.98
CA PRO A 91 8.90 -27.14 1.63
C PRO A 91 8.98 -25.96 0.66
N ASN A 92 9.85 -26.07 -0.35
CA ASN A 92 10.06 -25.02 -1.35
C ASN A 92 9.29 -25.27 -2.65
N VAL A 93 7.97 -25.26 -2.52
CA VAL A 93 7.05 -25.52 -3.64
C VAL A 93 7.31 -24.58 -4.84
N ALA A 94 7.63 -23.31 -4.59
CA ALA A 94 7.87 -22.33 -5.66
C ALA A 94 9.18 -22.52 -6.43
N ALA A 95 10.24 -23.05 -5.81
CA ALA A 95 11.49 -23.38 -6.51
C ALA A 95 11.39 -24.75 -7.18
N GLU A 96 10.73 -25.72 -6.52
CA GLU A 96 10.52 -27.07 -7.05
C GLU A 96 9.72 -27.06 -8.36
N LEU A 97 8.72 -26.17 -8.49
CA LEU A 97 7.98 -25.97 -9.74
C LEU A 97 8.80 -25.34 -10.89
N LYS A 98 9.91 -24.65 -10.61
CA LYS A 98 10.79 -24.07 -11.65
C LYS A 98 11.85 -25.05 -12.17
N LEU A 99 12.18 -26.09 -11.40
CA LEU A 99 13.12 -27.14 -11.80
C LEU A 99 12.46 -28.31 -12.55
N ALA A 100 11.13 -28.39 -12.51
CA ALA A 100 10.34 -29.43 -13.17
C ALA A 100 9.87 -29.07 -14.59
N GLY A 101 10.39 -27.99 -15.18
CA GLY A 101 10.02 -27.49 -16.51
C GLY A 101 11.23 -27.32 -17.41
#